data_AF-A0A7G8VRY1-F1
#
_entry.id   AF-A0A7G8VRY1-F1
#
_cell.length_a   1.000
_cell.length_b   1.000
_cell.length_c   1.000
_cell.angle_alpha   90.00
_cell.angle_beta   90.00
_cell.angle_gamma   90.00
#
_symmetry.space_group_name_H-M   'P 1'
#
loop_
_entity.id
_entity.type
_entity.pdbx_description
1 polymer ?
#
loop_
_entity_poly.entity_id
_entity_poly.type
_entity_poly.pdbx_seq_one_letter_code
_entity_poly.pdbx_strand_id
1 'polypeptide(L)'
;MNPRIHNALTRCLHAIALDNTFGYSPSAEQKAQLDALAVEIQPLIDALAAEPYAGKGLGCGYLGHRGYRTPWAGMMYQLRGNRSGDSLSWKDRIEVLFDTAGLDASEMLAWTLQVDDDILRDHLLLHIAADLAIEGEMARVEQEITPRLRPDMAHRADRVLLMEYARRGDVDNFLRKHKKSEQRKERHTLLDARELLVEQVAARQGLDAALRLCEETKGFGDSYRETAMRTYAATVNVAAMRAWIAAHATLFASTPGLEEELLVKAYAKGPRPDGIDSNDGSDPFDELFARVDALDKSLRHGAARLRDALLLDLGMAVGPGARRLLCRKKIGNASIKRELDG
;
A
#
# COMPACT_ATOMS: atom_id res chain seq x y z
N MET A 1 19.62 18.49 17.01
CA MET A 1 18.50 18.94 16.15
C MET A 1 18.83 20.28 15.48
N ASN A 2 18.52 20.43 14.19
CA ASN A 2 18.71 21.67 13.41
C ASN A 2 17.85 22.81 14.01
N PRO A 3 18.43 24.01 14.31
CA PRO A 3 17.68 25.13 14.88
C PRO A 3 16.46 25.56 14.05
N ARG A 4 16.50 25.43 12.72
CA ARG A 4 15.37 25.75 11.83
C ARG A 4 14.19 24.81 12.06
N ILE A 5 14.48 23.52 12.25
CA ILE A 5 13.48 22.48 12.51
C ILE A 5 12.86 22.69 13.90
N HIS A 6 13.69 22.92 14.92
CA HIS A 6 13.18 23.25 16.26
C HIS A 6 12.25 24.47 16.21
N ASN A 7 12.67 25.54 15.53
CA ASN A 7 11.87 26.75 15.41
C ASN A 7 10.54 26.49 14.71
N ALA A 8 10.55 25.74 13.59
CA ALA A 8 9.34 25.38 12.87
C ALA A 8 8.37 24.54 13.73
N LEU A 9 8.88 23.54 14.45
CA LEU A 9 8.07 22.69 15.34
C LEU A 9 7.44 23.50 16.48
N THR A 10 8.21 24.37 17.14
CA THR A 10 7.68 25.27 18.18
C THR A 10 6.57 26.16 17.64
N ARG A 11 6.72 26.70 16.43
CA ARG A 11 5.68 27.53 15.79
C ARG A 11 4.43 26.72 15.44
N CYS A 12 4.57 25.49 14.95
CA CYS A 12 3.44 24.60 14.70
C CYS A 12 2.66 24.31 16.00
N LEU A 13 3.36 24.02 17.10
CA LEU A 13 2.71 23.81 18.40
C LEU A 13 1.95 25.06 18.87
N HIS A 14 2.56 26.24 18.71
CA HIS A 14 1.89 27.49 19.04
C HIS A 14 0.63 27.73 18.19
N ALA A 15 0.68 27.43 16.90
CA ALA A 15 -0.46 27.54 16.00
C ALA A 15 -1.60 26.59 16.41
N ILE A 16 -1.28 25.35 16.79
CA ILE A 16 -2.27 24.38 17.31
C ILE A 16 -2.93 24.90 18.58
N ALA A 17 -2.16 25.45 19.53
CA ALA A 17 -2.71 26.00 20.76
C ALA A 17 -3.65 27.19 20.50
N LEU A 18 -3.34 28.05 19.53
CA LEU A 18 -4.21 29.14 19.10
C LEU A 18 -5.49 28.62 18.44
N ASP A 19 -5.36 27.67 17.50
CA ASP A 19 -6.50 27.09 16.78
C ASP A 19 -7.50 26.44 17.76
N ASN A 20 -6.99 25.70 18.75
CA ASN A 20 -7.79 25.16 19.85
C ASN A 20 -8.51 26.24 20.66
N THR A 21 -7.82 27.36 20.94
CA THR A 21 -8.39 28.48 21.69
C THR A 21 -9.49 29.17 20.91
N PHE A 22 -9.37 29.25 19.58
CA PHE A 22 -10.38 29.86 18.71
C PHE A 22 -11.59 28.94 18.50
N GLY A 23 -11.38 27.62 18.53
CA GLY A 23 -12.43 26.63 18.39
C GLY A 23 -12.98 26.52 16.96
N TYR A 24 -14.11 25.84 16.82
CA TYR A 24 -14.61 25.40 15.50
C TYR A 24 -15.06 26.52 14.56
N SER A 25 -15.42 27.68 15.10
CA SER A 25 -15.96 28.82 14.34
C SER A 25 -15.14 30.09 14.62
N PRO A 26 -13.87 30.15 14.18
CA PRO A 26 -13.02 31.31 14.40
C PRO A 26 -13.58 32.55 13.69
N SER A 27 -13.37 33.72 14.29
CA SER A 27 -13.63 35.00 13.64
C SER A 27 -12.69 35.19 12.44
N ALA A 28 -13.03 36.13 11.55
CA ALA A 28 -12.17 36.45 10.41
C ALA A 28 -10.76 36.90 10.84
N GLU A 29 -10.65 37.60 11.96
CA GLU A 29 -9.37 38.06 12.53
C GLU A 29 -8.55 36.88 13.09
N GLN A 30 -9.19 35.98 13.81
CA GLN A 30 -8.56 34.76 14.34
C GLN A 30 -8.06 33.86 13.20
N LYS A 31 -8.85 33.71 12.14
CA LYS A 31 -8.44 32.97 10.95
C LYS A 31 -7.25 33.63 10.25
N ALA A 32 -7.26 34.97 10.11
CA ALA A 32 -6.14 35.70 9.54
C ALA A 32 -4.85 35.53 10.37
N GLN A 33 -4.96 35.41 11.70
CA GLN A 33 -3.82 35.14 12.58
C GLN A 33 -3.23 33.73 12.34
N LEU A 34 -4.05 32.71 12.17
CA LEU A 34 -3.58 31.35 11.83
C LEU A 34 -2.94 31.31 10.43
N ASP A 35 -3.56 31.96 9.45
CA ASP A 35 -3.02 32.02 8.08
C ASP A 35 -1.67 32.78 8.06
N ALA A 36 -1.50 33.82 8.87
CA ALA A 36 -0.22 34.51 9.01
C ALA A 36 0.89 33.59 9.55
N LEU A 37 0.59 32.78 10.58
CA LEU A 37 1.54 31.78 11.09
C LEU A 37 1.89 30.74 10.03
N ALA A 38 0.92 30.32 9.22
CA ALA A 38 1.15 29.36 8.15
C ALA A 38 2.11 29.93 7.10
N VAL A 39 1.90 31.20 6.71
CA VAL A 39 2.78 31.95 5.81
C VAL A 39 4.19 32.09 6.39
N GLU A 40 4.34 32.27 7.69
CA GLU A 40 5.66 32.39 8.34
C GLU A 40 6.43 31.06 8.39
N ILE A 41 5.74 29.93 8.58
CA ILE A 41 6.36 28.60 8.66
C ILE A 41 6.71 28.08 7.25
N GLN A 42 5.92 28.45 6.24
CA GLN A 42 6.05 27.93 4.89
C GLN A 42 7.47 28.11 4.27
N PRO A 43 8.14 29.28 4.39
CA PRO A 43 9.52 29.44 3.93
C PRO A 43 10.52 28.49 4.60
N LEU A 44 10.32 28.13 5.86
CA LEU A 44 11.18 27.16 6.55
C LEU A 44 10.99 25.76 5.95
N ILE A 45 9.74 25.38 5.71
CA ILE A 45 9.39 24.11 5.06
C ILE A 45 9.94 24.07 3.62
N ASP A 46 9.79 25.15 2.85
CA ASP A 46 10.28 25.23 1.48
C ASP A 46 11.81 25.24 1.41
N ALA A 47 12.50 25.90 2.35
CA ALA A 47 13.94 25.87 2.45
C ALA A 47 14.47 24.46 2.74
N LEU A 48 13.82 23.75 3.68
CA LEU A 48 14.14 22.35 3.96
C LEU A 48 13.89 21.45 2.74
N ALA A 49 12.86 21.75 1.94
CA ALA A 49 12.54 21.01 0.74
C ALA A 49 13.50 21.23 -0.43
N ALA A 50 14.26 22.31 -0.40
CA ALA A 50 15.29 22.62 -1.40
C ALA A 50 16.61 21.91 -1.10
N GLU A 51 16.79 21.39 0.12
CA GLU A 51 17.96 20.61 0.51
C GLU A 51 17.83 19.15 0.03
N PRO A 52 18.94 18.44 -0.25
CA PRO A 52 18.89 17.01 -0.51
C PRO A 52 18.20 16.28 0.64
N TYR A 53 17.19 15.47 0.30
CA TYR A 53 16.40 14.76 1.30
C TYR A 53 17.30 13.82 2.12
N ALA A 54 17.35 14.06 3.43
CA ALA A 54 18.14 13.30 4.40
C ALA A 54 17.25 12.63 5.47
N GLY A 55 15.93 12.60 5.24
CA GLY A 55 14.95 12.01 6.14
C GLY A 55 14.93 10.48 6.10
N LYS A 56 14.06 9.87 6.90
CA LYS A 56 13.99 8.40 7.03
C LYS A 56 13.42 7.70 5.79
N GLY A 57 12.65 8.40 4.97
CA GLY A 57 12.02 7.86 3.77
C GLY A 57 10.81 6.97 4.06
N LEU A 58 10.26 7.01 5.28
CA LEU A 58 9.17 6.11 5.70
C LEU A 58 7.78 6.66 5.34
N GLY A 59 7.70 7.91 4.89
CA GLY A 59 6.44 8.60 4.56
C GLY A 59 5.72 9.16 5.78
N CYS A 60 4.59 9.84 5.56
CA CYS A 60 3.79 10.50 6.60
C CYS A 60 2.42 9.84 6.79
N GLY A 61 1.77 10.16 7.91
CA GLY A 61 0.58 9.48 8.41
C GLY A 61 0.88 8.12 9.06
N TYR A 62 -0.18 7.40 9.41
CA TYR A 62 -0.10 6.01 9.92
C TYR A 62 -0.52 5.01 8.83
N LEU A 63 -0.30 3.70 9.06
CA LEU A 63 -0.57 2.66 8.07
C LEU A 63 -2.05 2.62 7.65
N GLY A 64 -2.31 3.27 6.50
CA GLY A 64 -3.61 3.50 5.89
C GLY A 64 -4.19 2.27 5.20
N HIS A 65 -4.90 2.47 4.09
CA HIS A 65 -5.35 1.34 3.25
C HIS A 65 -4.12 0.60 2.72
N ARG A 66 -4.10 -0.73 2.90
CA ARG A 66 -2.99 -1.61 2.49
C ARG A 66 -1.61 -1.16 2.97
N GLY A 67 -1.55 -0.51 4.14
CA GLY A 67 -0.30 0.01 4.71
C GLY A 67 0.31 1.17 3.94
N TYR A 68 -0.46 1.88 3.12
CA TYR A 68 0.00 3.09 2.43
C TYR A 68 0.31 4.21 3.43
N ARG A 69 1.37 4.96 3.12
CA ARG A 69 1.76 6.23 3.74
C ARG A 69 2.08 7.21 2.63
N THR A 70 1.79 8.49 2.83
CA THR A 70 2.07 9.50 1.82
C THR A 70 3.58 9.71 1.75
N PRO A 71 4.24 9.52 0.60
CA PRO A 71 5.66 9.80 0.47
C PRO A 71 5.95 11.27 0.78
N TRP A 72 7.13 11.57 1.33
CA TRP A 72 7.54 12.93 1.70
C TRP A 72 7.31 13.93 0.55
N ALA A 73 7.73 13.60 -0.67
CA ALA A 73 7.54 14.46 -1.84
C ALA A 73 6.06 14.76 -2.14
N GLY A 74 5.17 13.78 -1.91
CA GLY A 74 3.73 13.94 -2.04
C GLY A 74 3.16 14.88 -0.97
N MET A 75 3.58 14.72 0.28
CA MET A 75 3.20 15.63 1.37
C MET A 75 3.70 17.06 1.12
N MET A 76 4.95 17.20 0.70
CA MET A 76 5.54 18.50 0.36
C MET A 76 4.77 19.21 -0.76
N TYR A 77 4.38 18.47 -1.79
CA TYR A 77 3.55 19.01 -2.87
C TYR A 77 2.20 19.50 -2.34
N GLN A 78 1.54 18.74 -1.48
CA GLN A 78 0.27 19.12 -0.85
C GLN A 78 0.42 20.38 0.01
N LEU A 79 1.45 20.46 0.86
CA LEU A 79 1.71 21.61 1.73
C LEU A 79 2.04 22.89 0.93
N ARG A 80 2.66 22.79 -0.24
CA ARG A 80 2.89 23.93 -1.13
C ARG A 80 1.60 24.44 -1.77
N GLY A 81 0.70 23.52 -2.12
CA GLY A 81 -0.62 23.83 -2.68
C GLY A 81 -1.63 24.32 -1.65
N ASN A 82 -1.45 23.95 -0.37
CA ASN A 82 -2.34 24.33 0.71
C ASN A 82 -1.66 25.22 1.76
N ARG A 83 -1.95 26.52 1.70
CA ARG A 83 -1.42 27.53 2.63
C ARG A 83 -2.39 27.89 3.76
N SER A 84 -3.54 27.22 3.87
CA SER A 84 -4.47 27.47 4.98
C SER A 84 -3.88 27.01 6.31
N GLY A 85 -4.28 27.66 7.40
CA GLY A 85 -3.95 27.30 8.78
C GLY A 85 -4.98 26.39 9.45
N ASP A 86 -5.62 25.46 8.73
CA ASP A 86 -6.59 24.51 9.29
C ASP A 86 -5.91 23.43 10.14
N SER A 87 -6.56 22.96 11.21
CA SER A 87 -6.01 22.03 12.21
C SER A 87 -5.28 20.81 11.65
N LEU A 88 -5.82 20.20 10.59
CA LEU A 88 -5.23 19.04 9.92
C LEU A 88 -3.94 19.40 9.15
N SER A 89 -3.83 20.62 8.65
CA SER A 89 -2.60 21.11 8.01
C SER A 89 -1.44 21.20 9.00
N TRP A 90 -1.70 21.50 10.28
CA TRP A 90 -0.65 21.60 11.30
C TRP A 90 -0.04 20.24 11.63
N LYS A 91 -0.88 19.20 11.71
CA LYS A 91 -0.42 17.81 11.84
C LYS A 91 0.50 17.43 10.70
N ASP A 92 0.08 17.69 9.46
CA ASP A 92 0.83 17.35 8.26
C ASP A 92 2.19 18.07 8.19
N ARG A 93 2.24 19.33 8.63
CA ARG A 93 3.50 20.08 8.78
C ARG A 93 4.42 19.45 9.82
N ILE A 94 3.91 19.03 10.98
CA ILE A 94 4.71 18.35 12.01
C ILE A 94 5.28 17.02 11.50
N GLU A 95 4.45 16.18 10.86
CA GLU A 95 4.91 14.89 10.32
C GLU A 95 5.99 15.05 9.25
N VAL A 96 5.85 16.06 8.37
CA VAL A 96 6.89 16.40 7.40
C VAL A 96 8.17 16.85 8.09
N LEU A 97 8.08 17.68 9.13
CA LEU A 97 9.24 18.15 9.88
C LEU A 97 9.95 16.99 10.61
N PHE A 98 9.20 16.05 11.20
CA PHE A 98 9.76 14.84 11.82
C PHE A 98 10.56 14.02 10.80
N ASP A 99 9.96 13.71 9.66
CA ASP A 99 10.60 12.90 8.62
C ASP A 99 11.80 13.61 8.01
N THR A 100 11.67 14.91 7.67
CA THR A 100 12.75 15.75 7.11
C THR A 100 13.95 15.84 8.06
N ALA A 101 13.70 15.92 9.35
CA ALA A 101 14.73 16.02 10.37
C ALA A 101 15.36 14.67 10.73
N GLY A 102 14.76 13.56 10.27
CA GLY A 102 15.17 12.22 10.66
C GLY A 102 15.01 11.95 12.16
N LEU A 103 14.02 12.57 12.82
CA LEU A 103 13.85 12.42 14.27
C LEU A 103 13.55 10.97 14.63
N ASP A 104 14.16 10.47 15.71
CA ASP A 104 13.82 9.15 16.23
C ASP A 104 12.45 9.15 16.94
N ALA A 105 11.93 7.96 17.26
CA ALA A 105 10.65 7.80 17.92
C ALA A 105 10.56 8.51 19.28
N SER A 106 11.67 8.59 20.02
CA SER A 106 11.71 9.23 21.34
C SER A 106 11.67 10.74 21.20
N GLU A 107 12.41 11.31 20.25
CA GLU A 107 12.38 12.73 19.91
C GLU A 107 10.99 13.15 19.39
N MET A 108 10.41 12.38 18.48
CA MET A 108 9.04 12.63 17.98
C MET A 108 8.01 12.56 19.11
N LEU A 109 8.14 11.61 20.03
CA LEU A 109 7.24 11.47 21.17
C LEU A 109 7.35 12.68 22.11
N ALA A 110 8.56 13.15 22.39
CA ALA A 110 8.78 14.34 23.23
C ALA A 110 8.12 15.61 22.65
N TRP A 111 8.13 15.78 21.33
CA TRP A 111 7.39 16.85 20.66
C TRP A 111 5.87 16.63 20.70
N THR A 112 5.43 15.40 20.43
CA THR A 112 4.01 15.03 20.38
C THR A 112 3.31 15.22 21.73
N LEU A 113 4.00 14.96 22.84
CA LEU A 113 3.46 15.14 24.19
C LEU A 113 3.26 16.61 24.59
N GLN A 114 3.78 17.57 23.82
CA GLN A 114 3.53 19.00 24.02
C GLN A 114 2.28 19.49 23.28
N VAL A 115 1.59 18.62 22.53
CA VAL A 115 0.36 18.95 21.82
C VAL A 115 -0.84 18.81 22.76
N ASP A 116 -1.49 19.95 23.04
CA ASP A 116 -2.66 20.01 23.91
C ASP A 116 -3.95 19.48 23.23
N ASP A 117 -4.00 19.47 21.90
CA ASP A 117 -5.11 18.84 21.15
C ASP A 117 -4.99 17.31 21.21
N ASP A 118 -5.88 16.65 21.95
CA ASP A 118 -5.88 15.18 22.09
C ASP A 118 -6.12 14.45 20.75
N ILE A 119 -6.89 15.03 19.82
CA ILE A 119 -7.17 14.45 18.51
C ILE A 119 -5.90 14.49 17.66
N LEU A 120 -5.28 15.68 17.52
CA LEU A 120 -4.04 15.82 16.75
C LEU A 120 -2.91 15.00 17.38
N ARG A 121 -2.82 14.99 18.73
CA ARG A 121 -1.84 14.19 19.46
C ARG A 121 -2.00 12.70 19.15
N ASP A 122 -3.22 12.15 19.17
CA ASP A 122 -3.46 10.75 18.80
C ASP A 122 -3.01 10.44 17.37
N HIS A 123 -3.24 11.35 16.43
CA HIS A 123 -2.81 11.14 15.05
C HIS A 123 -1.27 11.15 14.91
N LEU A 124 -0.59 12.03 15.63
CA LEU A 124 0.88 12.06 15.68
C LEU A 124 1.44 10.81 16.40
N LEU A 125 0.80 10.35 17.46
CA LEU A 125 1.13 9.09 18.12
C LEU A 125 0.99 7.91 17.14
N LEU A 126 -0.07 7.87 16.32
CA LEU A 126 -0.25 6.84 15.31
C LEU A 126 0.81 6.92 14.18
N HIS A 127 1.28 8.12 13.83
CA HIS A 127 2.41 8.29 12.92
C HIS A 127 3.68 7.65 13.52
N ILE A 128 3.99 7.91 14.79
CA ILE A 128 5.13 7.29 15.50
C ILE A 128 4.96 5.77 15.58
N ALA A 129 3.75 5.28 15.85
CA ALA A 129 3.47 3.83 15.84
C ALA A 129 3.78 3.19 14.49
N ALA A 130 3.48 3.87 13.38
CA ALA A 130 3.77 3.35 12.05
C ALA A 130 5.28 3.31 11.76
N ASP A 131 6.02 4.35 12.15
CA ASP A 131 7.49 4.37 12.07
C ASP A 131 8.10 3.19 12.83
N LEU A 132 7.74 3.05 14.12
CA LEU A 132 8.20 1.95 14.97
C LEU A 132 7.86 0.58 14.37
N ALA A 133 6.63 0.39 13.91
CA ALA A 133 6.23 -0.87 13.30
C ALA A 133 7.07 -1.20 12.05
N ILE A 134 7.25 -0.24 11.14
CA ILE A 134 8.07 -0.40 9.93
C ILE A 134 9.52 -0.71 10.29
N GLU A 135 10.07 -0.07 11.32
CA GLU A 135 11.42 -0.31 11.84
C GLU A 135 11.55 -1.66 12.56
N GLY A 136 10.45 -2.37 12.84
CA GLY A 136 10.45 -3.68 13.51
C GLY A 136 10.31 -3.61 15.02
N GLU A 137 9.96 -2.45 15.56
CA GLU A 137 9.82 -2.16 16.98
C GLU A 137 8.36 -2.33 17.47
N MET A 138 7.72 -3.44 17.10
CA MET A 138 6.29 -3.68 17.39
C MET A 138 5.98 -3.66 18.90
N ALA A 139 6.90 -4.13 19.73
CA ALA A 139 6.75 -4.12 21.19
C ALA A 139 6.67 -2.68 21.72
N ARG A 140 7.45 -1.75 21.15
CA ARG A 140 7.43 -0.33 21.53
C ARG A 140 6.11 0.33 21.15
N VAL A 141 5.48 -0.07 20.04
CA VAL A 141 4.12 0.40 19.72
C VAL A 141 3.15 0.06 20.85
N GLU A 142 3.15 -1.19 21.31
CA GLU A 142 2.24 -1.66 22.36
C GLU A 142 2.55 -1.07 23.75
N GLN A 143 3.82 -0.85 24.07
CA GLN A 143 4.26 -0.40 25.39
C GLN A 143 4.32 1.12 25.53
N GLU A 144 4.75 1.82 24.49
CA GLU A 144 4.97 3.27 24.50
C GLU A 144 3.81 4.02 23.87
N ILE A 145 3.24 3.54 22.76
CA ILE A 145 2.25 4.34 22.01
C ILE A 145 0.82 4.01 22.42
N THR A 146 0.41 2.75 22.38
CA THR A 146 -0.97 2.32 22.65
C THR A 146 -1.54 2.84 23.98
N PRO A 147 -0.81 2.83 25.11
CA PRO A 147 -1.34 3.32 26.40
C PRO A 147 -1.56 4.83 26.47
N ARG A 148 -0.98 5.60 25.52
CA ARG A 148 -1.09 7.06 25.44
C ARG A 148 -2.23 7.52 24.53
N LEU A 149 -2.76 6.62 23.70
CA LEU A 149 -3.91 6.91 22.85
C LEU A 149 -5.18 6.98 23.69
N ARG A 150 -6.13 7.80 23.27
CA ARG A 150 -7.48 7.74 23.84
C ARG A 150 -8.09 6.33 23.67
N PRO A 151 -8.96 5.88 24.60
CA PRO A 151 -9.51 4.53 24.57
C PRO A 151 -10.25 4.18 23.27
N ASP A 152 -10.93 5.15 22.67
CA ASP A 152 -11.63 5.01 21.40
C ASP A 152 -10.69 4.97 20.20
N MET A 153 -9.40 5.30 20.36
CA MET A 153 -8.37 5.34 19.32
C MET A 153 -7.32 4.24 19.43
N ALA A 154 -7.21 3.57 20.60
CA ALA A 154 -6.24 2.51 20.85
C ALA A 154 -6.29 1.37 19.80
N HIS A 155 -7.48 1.03 19.31
CA HIS A 155 -7.68 0.02 18.25
C HIS A 155 -6.94 0.36 16.94
N ARG A 156 -6.64 1.64 16.68
CA ARG A 156 -5.89 2.06 15.49
C ARG A 156 -4.40 1.70 15.58
N ALA A 157 -3.83 1.60 16.78
CA ALA A 157 -2.48 1.05 16.95
C ALA A 157 -2.45 -0.45 16.62
N ASP A 158 -3.51 -1.19 16.98
CA ASP A 158 -3.64 -2.60 16.59
C ASP A 158 -3.71 -2.77 15.07
N ARG A 159 -4.41 -1.87 14.39
CA ARG A 159 -4.44 -1.81 12.93
C ARG A 159 -3.03 -1.61 12.35
N VAL A 160 -2.25 -0.67 12.88
CA VAL A 160 -0.87 -0.43 12.42
C VAL A 160 -0.06 -1.72 12.52
N LEU A 161 -0.11 -2.38 13.68
CA LEU A 161 0.58 -3.65 13.90
C LEU A 161 0.11 -4.76 12.94
N LEU A 162 -1.20 -4.90 12.74
CA LEU A 162 -1.76 -5.89 11.80
C LEU A 162 -1.31 -5.67 10.36
N MET A 163 -1.33 -4.41 9.90
CA MET A 163 -0.87 -4.07 8.55
C MET A 163 0.62 -4.37 8.38
N GLU A 164 1.43 -4.11 9.40
CA GLU A 164 2.86 -4.40 9.30
C GLU A 164 3.16 -5.90 9.36
N TYR A 165 2.51 -6.66 10.24
CA TYR A 165 2.64 -8.13 10.22
C TYR A 165 2.21 -8.71 8.86
N ALA A 166 1.13 -8.19 8.27
CA ALA A 166 0.70 -8.56 6.93
C ALA A 166 1.76 -8.21 5.87
N ARG A 167 2.31 -6.99 5.88
CA ARG A 167 3.39 -6.54 4.96
C ARG A 167 4.63 -7.42 5.05
N ARG A 168 4.93 -7.96 6.23
CA ARG A 168 6.07 -8.86 6.46
C ARG A 168 5.80 -10.31 6.04
N GLY A 169 4.54 -10.69 5.85
CA GLY A 169 4.14 -12.09 5.70
C GLY A 169 4.23 -12.88 7.03
N ASP A 170 4.18 -12.19 8.17
CA ASP A 170 4.30 -12.80 9.50
C ASP A 170 2.95 -13.34 9.97
N VAL A 171 2.65 -14.57 9.57
CA VAL A 171 1.37 -15.25 9.85
C VAL A 171 1.14 -15.39 11.35
N ASP A 172 2.15 -15.81 12.11
CA ASP A 172 1.99 -16.14 13.53
C ASP A 172 1.66 -14.91 14.37
N ASN A 173 2.39 -13.81 14.18
CA ASN A 173 2.09 -12.58 14.90
C ASN A 173 0.80 -11.93 14.39
N PHE A 174 0.53 -11.98 13.08
CA PHE A 174 -0.72 -11.49 12.51
C PHE A 174 -1.93 -12.17 13.17
N LEU A 175 -1.95 -13.51 13.22
CA LEU A 175 -3.09 -14.26 13.77
C LEU A 175 -3.25 -14.04 15.28
N ARG A 176 -2.14 -13.92 16.03
CA ARG A 176 -2.18 -13.56 17.46
C ARG A 176 -2.79 -12.18 17.69
N LYS A 177 -2.40 -11.19 16.89
CA LYS A 177 -2.92 -9.82 17.01
C LYS A 177 -4.37 -9.74 16.54
N HIS A 178 -4.71 -10.40 15.44
CA HIS A 178 -6.04 -10.39 14.83
C HIS A 178 -7.10 -10.95 15.78
N LYS A 179 -6.79 -11.95 16.60
CA LYS A 179 -7.72 -12.47 17.63
C LYS A 179 -8.10 -11.44 18.69
N LYS A 180 -7.24 -10.45 18.94
CA LYS A 180 -7.43 -9.41 19.96
C LYS A 180 -8.03 -8.12 19.42
N SER A 181 -8.04 -7.92 18.10
CA SER A 181 -8.49 -6.67 17.48
C SER A 181 -10.02 -6.51 17.49
N GLU A 182 -10.49 -5.26 17.49
CA GLU A 182 -11.92 -4.92 17.46
C GLU A 182 -12.60 -5.25 16.11
N GLN A 183 -13.01 -6.50 15.94
CA GLN A 183 -13.54 -7.06 14.67
C GLN A 183 -14.70 -6.26 14.05
N ARG A 184 -15.58 -5.68 14.88
CA ARG A 184 -16.77 -4.96 14.39
C ARG A 184 -16.44 -3.56 13.87
N LYS A 185 -15.56 -2.82 14.54
CA LYS A 185 -15.19 -1.46 14.15
C LYS A 185 -14.25 -1.46 12.93
N GLU A 186 -13.36 -2.43 12.86
CA GLU A 186 -12.29 -2.48 11.85
C GLU A 186 -12.59 -3.45 10.69
N ARG A 187 -13.85 -3.83 10.44
CA ARG A 187 -14.20 -4.90 9.48
C ARG A 187 -13.50 -4.76 8.13
N HIS A 188 -13.54 -3.58 7.51
CA HIS A 188 -12.96 -3.36 6.19
C HIS A 188 -11.42 -3.41 6.23
N THR A 189 -10.81 -2.76 7.22
CA THR A 189 -9.36 -2.78 7.42
C THR A 189 -8.83 -4.19 7.71
N LEU A 190 -9.59 -5.02 8.43
CA LEU A 190 -9.21 -6.41 8.67
C LEU A 190 -9.29 -7.26 7.40
N LEU A 191 -10.26 -7.00 6.52
CA LEU A 191 -10.31 -7.67 5.22
C LEU A 191 -9.08 -7.29 4.37
N ASP A 192 -8.76 -6.00 4.29
CA ASP A 192 -7.57 -5.50 3.59
C ASP A 192 -6.28 -6.13 4.14
N ALA A 193 -6.15 -6.23 5.47
CA ALA A 193 -4.97 -6.76 6.12
C ALA A 193 -4.80 -8.28 5.86
N ARG A 194 -5.91 -9.03 5.84
CA ARG A 194 -5.89 -10.46 5.49
C ARG A 194 -5.51 -10.68 4.03
N GLU A 195 -6.05 -9.88 3.12
CA GLU A 195 -5.71 -9.93 1.70
C GLU A 195 -4.22 -9.66 1.51
N LEU A 196 -3.72 -8.57 2.12
CA LEU A 196 -2.30 -8.22 2.08
C LEU A 196 -1.41 -9.33 2.66
N LEU A 197 -1.81 -9.98 3.77
CA LEU A 197 -1.05 -11.10 4.34
C LEU A 197 -0.93 -12.24 3.33
N VAL A 198 -2.05 -12.64 2.70
CA VAL A 198 -2.08 -13.73 1.72
C VAL A 198 -1.19 -13.42 0.53
N GLU A 199 -1.26 -12.19 0.02
CA GLU A 199 -0.37 -11.73 -1.05
C GLU A 199 1.11 -11.81 -0.67
N GLN A 200 1.48 -11.31 0.52
CA GLN A 200 2.88 -11.32 0.97
C GLN A 200 3.40 -12.73 1.26
N VAL A 201 2.57 -13.60 1.82
CA VAL A 201 2.92 -15.02 2.01
C VAL A 201 3.13 -15.69 0.65
N ALA A 202 2.21 -15.48 -0.31
CA ALA A 202 2.34 -16.05 -1.65
C ALA A 202 3.63 -15.56 -2.35
N ALA A 203 3.91 -14.25 -2.28
CA ALA A 203 5.07 -13.65 -2.93
C ALA A 203 6.41 -14.04 -2.30
N ARG A 204 6.47 -14.25 -0.98
CA ARG A 204 7.75 -14.45 -0.24
C ARG A 204 8.01 -15.89 0.16
N GLN A 205 6.96 -16.64 0.49
CA GLN A 205 7.02 -17.99 1.03
C GLN A 205 6.50 -19.04 0.05
N GLY A 206 5.95 -18.60 -1.09
CA GLY A 206 5.43 -19.46 -2.14
C GLY A 206 3.93 -19.78 -1.99
N LEU A 207 3.35 -20.28 -3.08
CA LEU A 207 1.91 -20.51 -3.19
C LEU A 207 1.40 -21.58 -2.21
N ASP A 208 2.15 -22.65 -1.97
CA ASP A 208 1.73 -23.72 -1.05
C ASP A 208 1.55 -23.20 0.38
N ALA A 209 2.43 -22.30 0.83
CA ALA A 209 2.30 -21.66 2.14
C ALA A 209 1.04 -20.80 2.23
N ALA A 210 0.72 -20.04 1.17
CA ALA A 210 -0.47 -19.21 1.11
C ALA A 210 -1.76 -20.03 1.01
N LEU A 211 -1.77 -21.15 0.29
CA LEU A 211 -2.92 -22.05 0.20
C LEU A 211 -3.21 -22.74 1.53
N ARG A 212 -2.18 -23.23 2.24
CA ARG A 212 -2.34 -23.74 3.61
C ARG A 212 -2.93 -22.69 4.54
N LEU A 213 -2.45 -21.45 4.49
CA LEU A 213 -3.04 -20.34 5.24
C LEU A 213 -4.54 -20.19 4.92
N CYS A 214 -4.92 -20.27 3.64
CA CYS A 214 -6.31 -20.15 3.21
C CYS A 214 -7.20 -21.32 3.65
N GLU A 215 -6.63 -22.52 3.79
CA GLU A 215 -7.36 -23.75 4.12
C GLU A 215 -7.49 -23.97 5.63
N GLU A 216 -6.40 -23.75 6.36
CA GLU A 216 -6.29 -24.15 7.77
C GLU A 216 -6.74 -23.04 8.72
N THR A 217 -6.84 -21.79 8.25
CA THR A 217 -7.11 -20.64 9.11
C THR A 217 -8.53 -20.09 8.94
N LYS A 218 -9.31 -20.16 10.01
CA LYS A 218 -10.67 -19.58 10.06
C LYS A 218 -10.67 -18.10 9.68
N GLY A 219 -11.50 -17.74 8.72
CA GLY A 219 -11.64 -16.36 8.23
C GLY A 219 -10.79 -16.06 6.99
N PHE A 220 -9.97 -17.03 6.56
CA PHE A 220 -9.44 -17.16 5.21
C PHE A 220 -10.24 -18.28 4.50
N GLY A 221 -10.33 -18.24 3.17
CA GLY A 221 -11.22 -19.10 2.40
C GLY A 221 -11.03 -18.91 0.89
N ASP A 222 -11.96 -19.41 0.08
CA ASP A 222 -11.79 -19.54 -1.37
C ASP A 222 -11.42 -18.24 -2.08
N SER A 223 -12.02 -17.10 -1.69
CA SER A 223 -11.71 -15.80 -2.27
C SER A 223 -10.23 -15.42 -2.13
N TYR A 224 -9.57 -15.87 -1.05
CA TYR A 224 -8.16 -15.60 -0.81
C TYR A 224 -7.24 -16.56 -1.57
N ARG A 225 -7.70 -17.77 -1.91
CA ARG A 225 -6.92 -18.70 -2.75
C ARG A 225 -6.65 -18.10 -4.13
N GLU A 226 -7.67 -17.47 -4.73
CA GLU A 226 -7.49 -16.76 -6.00
C GLU A 226 -6.46 -15.63 -5.89
N THR A 227 -6.52 -14.82 -4.83
CA THR A 227 -5.53 -13.77 -4.56
C THR A 227 -4.12 -14.33 -4.41
N ALA A 228 -3.96 -15.46 -3.70
CA ALA A 228 -2.68 -16.14 -3.55
C ALA A 228 -2.10 -16.58 -4.90
N MET A 229 -2.90 -17.29 -5.70
CA MET A 229 -2.50 -17.81 -7.01
C MET A 229 -2.10 -16.67 -7.96
N ARG A 230 -2.95 -15.64 -8.05
CA ARG A 230 -2.70 -14.46 -8.89
C ARG A 230 -1.45 -13.69 -8.48
N THR A 231 -1.19 -13.58 -7.17
CA THR A 231 0.00 -12.89 -6.65
C THR A 231 1.25 -13.70 -6.94
N TYR A 232 1.24 -15.00 -6.63
CA TYR A 232 2.38 -15.87 -6.90
C TYR A 232 2.75 -15.89 -8.39
N ALA A 233 1.75 -15.98 -9.27
CA ALA A 233 1.97 -15.91 -10.72
C ALA A 233 2.73 -14.66 -11.15
N ALA A 234 2.51 -13.50 -10.50
CA ALA A 234 3.25 -12.27 -10.81
C ALA A 234 4.70 -12.26 -10.29
N THR A 235 5.13 -13.26 -9.53
CA THR A 235 6.47 -13.34 -8.92
C THR A 235 7.36 -14.42 -9.54
N VAL A 236 6.80 -15.30 -10.35
CA VAL A 236 7.51 -16.42 -10.97
C VAL A 236 7.47 -16.34 -12.49
N ASN A 237 8.47 -16.94 -13.15
CA ASN A 237 8.45 -17.07 -14.60
C ASN A 237 7.44 -18.15 -15.04
N VAL A 238 7.13 -18.17 -16.34
CA VAL A 238 6.16 -19.11 -16.93
C VAL A 238 6.54 -20.57 -16.68
N ALA A 239 7.83 -20.91 -16.73
CA ALA A 239 8.30 -22.30 -16.52
C ALA A 239 8.03 -22.78 -15.08
N ALA A 240 8.34 -21.96 -14.09
CA ALA A 240 8.05 -22.25 -12.69
C ALA A 240 6.54 -22.33 -12.42
N MET A 241 5.75 -21.45 -13.04
CA MET A 241 4.29 -21.51 -12.93
C MET A 241 3.72 -22.82 -13.52
N ARG A 242 4.22 -23.26 -14.70
CA ARG A 242 3.85 -24.55 -15.31
C ARG A 242 4.19 -25.73 -14.41
N ALA A 243 5.40 -25.76 -13.85
CA ALA A 243 5.81 -26.82 -12.95
C ALA A 243 4.88 -26.91 -11.73
N TRP A 244 4.50 -25.75 -11.18
CA TRP A 244 3.56 -25.70 -10.05
C TRP A 244 2.16 -26.18 -10.43
N ILE A 245 1.63 -25.74 -11.58
CA ILE A 245 0.34 -26.19 -12.12
C ILE A 245 0.32 -27.71 -12.28
N ALA A 246 1.36 -28.28 -12.88
CA ALA A 246 1.45 -29.73 -13.11
C ALA A 246 1.44 -30.53 -11.79
N ALA A 247 2.12 -30.03 -10.75
CA ALA A 247 2.13 -30.64 -9.44
C ALA A 247 0.78 -30.55 -8.71
N HIS A 248 -0.09 -29.62 -9.11
CA HIS A 248 -1.37 -29.33 -8.45
C HIS A 248 -2.56 -29.36 -9.41
N ALA A 249 -2.53 -30.25 -10.42
CA ALA A 249 -3.51 -30.30 -11.50
C ALA A 249 -4.97 -30.37 -11.02
N THR A 250 -5.22 -30.97 -9.85
CA THR A 250 -6.56 -31.09 -9.26
C THR A 250 -7.20 -29.75 -8.90
N LEU A 251 -6.41 -28.70 -8.62
CA LEU A 251 -6.92 -27.37 -8.30
C LEU A 251 -7.55 -26.66 -9.51
N PHE A 252 -7.21 -27.09 -10.72
CA PHE A 252 -7.66 -26.48 -11.97
C PHE A 252 -8.86 -27.20 -12.58
N ALA A 253 -9.17 -28.42 -12.12
CA ALA A 253 -10.21 -29.26 -12.70
C ALA A 253 -11.62 -28.62 -12.67
N SER A 254 -11.89 -27.77 -11.68
CA SER A 254 -13.19 -27.12 -11.48
C SER A 254 -13.28 -25.69 -11.99
N THR A 255 -12.16 -25.11 -12.46
CA THR A 255 -12.08 -23.66 -12.77
C THR A 255 -11.50 -23.44 -14.17
N PRO A 256 -12.34 -23.56 -15.23
CA PRO A 256 -11.90 -23.38 -16.61
C PRO A 256 -11.26 -22.01 -16.83
N GLY A 257 -10.11 -21.98 -17.51
CA GLY A 257 -9.40 -20.74 -17.86
C GLY A 257 -8.48 -20.19 -16.77
N LEU A 258 -8.51 -20.74 -15.55
CA LEU A 258 -7.61 -20.31 -14.47
C LEU A 258 -6.14 -20.59 -14.81
N GLU A 259 -5.86 -21.73 -15.45
CA GLU A 259 -4.50 -22.07 -15.85
C GLU A 259 -3.92 -21.04 -16.82
N GLU A 260 -4.68 -20.69 -17.86
CA GLU A 260 -4.31 -19.66 -18.83
C GLU A 260 -4.14 -18.29 -18.16
N GLU A 261 -5.01 -17.94 -17.21
CA GLU A 261 -4.90 -16.70 -16.46
C GLU A 261 -3.57 -16.61 -15.69
N LEU A 262 -3.20 -17.66 -14.95
CA LEU A 262 -1.96 -17.68 -14.18
C LEU A 262 -0.72 -17.65 -15.07
N LEU A 263 -0.74 -18.38 -16.19
CA LEU A 263 0.39 -18.43 -17.12
C LEU A 263 0.60 -17.10 -17.87
N VAL A 264 -0.49 -16.46 -18.32
CA VAL A 264 -0.44 -15.13 -18.93
C VAL A 264 0.06 -14.11 -17.92
N LYS A 265 -0.37 -14.20 -16.66
CA LYS A 265 0.10 -13.31 -15.60
C LYS A 265 1.59 -13.48 -15.30
N ALA A 266 2.07 -14.72 -15.25
CA ALA A 266 3.49 -15.03 -15.12
C ALA A 266 4.31 -14.49 -16.29
N TYR A 267 3.78 -14.56 -17.51
CA TYR A 267 4.41 -13.95 -18.68
C TYR A 267 4.45 -12.41 -18.60
N ALA A 268 3.34 -11.79 -18.18
CA ALA A 268 3.17 -10.35 -18.22
C ALA A 268 3.83 -9.59 -17.06
N LYS A 269 3.94 -10.22 -15.89
CA LYS A 269 4.39 -9.57 -14.64
C LYS A 269 5.56 -10.29 -13.97
N GLY A 270 5.75 -11.57 -14.24
CA GLY A 270 6.83 -12.35 -13.67
C GLY A 270 8.21 -11.95 -14.20
N PRO A 271 9.29 -12.40 -13.53
CA PRO A 271 10.65 -12.20 -14.00
C PRO A 271 10.85 -12.91 -15.35
N ARG A 272 11.56 -12.24 -16.26
CA ARG A 272 12.01 -12.86 -17.51
C ARG A 272 13.28 -13.66 -17.23
N PRO A 273 13.39 -14.92 -17.71
CA PRO A 273 14.64 -15.66 -17.63
C PRO A 273 15.78 -14.91 -18.34
N ASP A 274 16.96 -14.92 -17.73
CA ASP A 274 18.15 -14.33 -18.33
C ASP A 274 18.49 -15.02 -19.65
N GLY A 275 18.76 -14.23 -20.70
CA GLY A 275 19.22 -14.75 -21.99
C GLY A 275 18.14 -15.22 -22.95
N ILE A 276 16.85 -14.99 -22.68
CA ILE A 276 15.81 -15.18 -23.71
C ILE A 276 15.93 -14.07 -24.76
N ASP A 277 16.48 -14.42 -25.90
CA ASP A 277 16.31 -13.65 -27.13
C ASP A 277 14.93 -13.95 -27.69
N SER A 278 14.12 -12.94 -27.97
CA SER A 278 12.76 -13.10 -28.52
C SER A 278 12.69 -13.86 -29.86
N ASN A 279 13.84 -14.16 -30.45
CA ASN A 279 14.04 -14.83 -31.73
C ASN A 279 14.54 -16.28 -31.62
N ASP A 280 14.87 -16.81 -30.44
CA ASP A 280 15.40 -18.17 -30.28
C ASP A 280 14.32 -19.26 -30.11
N GLY A 281 13.05 -18.86 -30.10
CA GLY A 281 11.89 -19.76 -29.94
C GLY A 281 11.62 -20.19 -28.49
N SER A 282 12.35 -19.66 -27.51
CA SER A 282 12.11 -19.91 -26.08
C SER A 282 11.05 -18.98 -25.46
N ASP A 283 10.64 -17.93 -26.16
CA ASP A 283 9.54 -17.05 -25.76
C ASP A 283 8.19 -17.82 -25.78
N PRO A 284 7.49 -17.97 -24.64
CA PRO A 284 6.25 -18.73 -24.56
C PRO A 284 5.06 -18.03 -25.23
N PHE A 285 5.21 -16.82 -25.78
CA PHE A 285 4.11 -16.05 -26.35
C PHE A 285 3.22 -16.86 -27.32
N ASP A 286 3.79 -17.52 -28.32
CA ASP A 286 2.99 -18.13 -29.39
C ASP A 286 2.16 -19.31 -28.86
N GLU A 287 2.68 -20.05 -27.88
CA GLU A 287 1.95 -21.11 -27.18
C GLU A 287 0.84 -20.53 -26.30
N LEU A 288 1.15 -19.52 -25.48
CA LEU A 288 0.15 -18.88 -24.62
C LEU A 288 -0.95 -18.22 -25.43
N PHE A 289 -0.61 -17.58 -26.54
CA PHE A 289 -1.57 -17.00 -27.47
C PHE A 289 -2.52 -18.08 -28.03
N ALA A 290 -1.99 -19.21 -28.49
CA ALA A 290 -2.80 -20.30 -29.02
C ALA A 290 -3.76 -20.86 -27.96
N ARG A 291 -3.29 -21.04 -26.72
CA ARG A 291 -4.12 -21.49 -25.59
C ARG A 291 -5.23 -20.50 -25.27
N VAL A 292 -4.91 -19.22 -25.17
CA VAL A 292 -5.89 -18.16 -24.91
C VAL A 292 -6.90 -18.05 -26.06
N ASP A 293 -6.46 -18.19 -27.32
CA ASP A 293 -7.36 -18.14 -28.48
C ASP A 293 -8.38 -19.30 -28.48
N ALA A 294 -8.00 -20.45 -27.91
CA ALA A 294 -8.81 -21.66 -27.78
C ALA A 294 -9.79 -21.65 -26.60
N LEU A 295 -9.72 -20.67 -25.69
CA LEU A 295 -10.64 -20.57 -24.55
C LEU A 295 -12.10 -20.43 -24.99
N ASP A 296 -13.01 -21.02 -24.19
CA ASP A 296 -14.45 -20.85 -24.39
C ASP A 296 -14.84 -19.36 -24.29
N LYS A 297 -15.56 -18.89 -25.31
CA LYS A 297 -16.05 -17.52 -25.46
C LYS A 297 -17.10 -17.15 -24.41
N SER A 298 -17.67 -18.13 -23.72
CA SER A 298 -18.63 -17.95 -22.61
C SER A 298 -17.96 -17.49 -21.31
N LEU A 299 -16.67 -17.82 -21.11
CA LEU A 299 -15.93 -17.50 -19.89
C LEU A 299 -15.76 -15.99 -19.70
N ARG A 300 -15.95 -15.54 -18.46
CA ARG A 300 -15.94 -14.12 -18.09
C ARG A 300 -14.89 -13.81 -17.05
N HIS A 301 -14.34 -12.61 -17.14
CA HIS A 301 -13.53 -11.97 -16.12
C HIS A 301 -14.18 -10.61 -15.81
N GLY A 302 -14.93 -10.53 -14.72
CA GLY A 302 -15.83 -9.40 -14.45
C GLY A 302 -16.84 -9.20 -15.59
N ALA A 303 -16.88 -7.99 -16.16
CA ALA A 303 -17.76 -7.65 -17.28
C ALA A 303 -17.21 -8.06 -18.67
N ALA A 304 -15.94 -8.46 -18.76
CA ALA A 304 -15.27 -8.81 -20.02
C ALA A 304 -15.28 -10.32 -20.28
N ARG A 305 -15.04 -10.72 -21.54
CA ARG A 305 -14.69 -12.12 -21.84
C ARG A 305 -13.28 -12.39 -21.34
N LEU A 306 -13.06 -13.53 -20.68
CA LEU A 306 -11.75 -13.90 -20.15
C LEU A 306 -10.68 -13.85 -21.26
N ARG A 307 -10.97 -14.45 -22.42
CA ARG A 307 -10.09 -14.42 -23.60
C ARG A 307 -9.65 -13.02 -24.01
N ASP A 308 -10.57 -12.05 -24.04
CA ASP A 308 -10.24 -10.68 -24.46
C ASP A 308 -9.33 -9.98 -23.44
N ALA A 309 -9.54 -10.23 -22.14
CA ALA A 309 -8.69 -9.71 -21.06
C ALA A 309 -7.27 -10.33 -21.11
N LEU A 310 -7.16 -11.64 -21.30
CA LEU A 310 -5.86 -12.31 -21.37
C LEU A 310 -5.06 -11.93 -22.63
N LEU A 311 -5.74 -11.71 -23.77
CA LEU A 311 -5.10 -11.20 -24.98
C LEU A 311 -4.59 -9.76 -24.82
N LEU A 312 -5.29 -8.93 -24.03
CA LEU A 312 -4.81 -7.60 -23.67
C LEU A 312 -3.51 -7.71 -22.88
N ASP A 313 -3.49 -8.52 -21.81
CA ASP A 313 -2.31 -8.68 -20.96
C ASP A 313 -1.10 -9.22 -21.74
N LEU A 314 -1.30 -10.25 -22.58
CA LEU A 314 -0.27 -10.76 -23.49
C LEU A 314 0.23 -9.68 -24.46
N GLY A 315 -0.69 -8.92 -25.07
CA GLY A 315 -0.36 -7.88 -26.04
C GLY A 315 0.40 -6.70 -25.44
N MET A 316 0.10 -6.34 -24.20
CA MET A 316 0.84 -5.31 -23.45
C MET A 316 2.23 -5.81 -23.04
N ALA A 317 2.35 -7.07 -22.62
CA ALA A 317 3.60 -7.66 -22.17
C ALA A 317 4.68 -7.74 -23.27
N VAL A 318 4.28 -8.04 -24.51
CA VAL A 318 5.24 -8.10 -25.65
C VAL A 318 5.71 -6.74 -26.15
N GLY A 319 5.00 -5.66 -25.81
CA GLY A 319 5.28 -4.33 -26.34
C GLY A 319 4.91 -4.15 -27.82
N PRO A 320 5.30 -3.03 -28.45
CA PRO A 320 4.94 -2.72 -29.83
C PRO A 320 5.47 -3.77 -30.84
N GLY A 321 4.63 -4.21 -31.78
CA GLY A 321 5.06 -5.11 -32.86
C GLY A 321 3.97 -6.04 -33.39
N ALA A 322 4.38 -7.02 -34.21
CA ALA A 322 3.47 -7.96 -34.87
C ALA A 322 2.65 -8.80 -33.87
N ARG A 323 3.27 -9.26 -32.78
CA ARG A 323 2.61 -10.03 -31.70
C ARG A 323 1.50 -9.23 -31.00
N ARG A 324 1.72 -7.94 -30.71
CA ARG A 324 0.69 -7.04 -30.18
C ARG A 324 -0.46 -6.83 -31.16
N LEU A 325 -0.16 -6.62 -32.44
CA LEU A 325 -1.18 -6.49 -33.49
C LEU A 325 -2.01 -7.77 -33.65
N LEU A 326 -1.38 -8.94 -33.48
CA LEU A 326 -2.05 -10.23 -33.50
C LEU A 326 -3.07 -10.36 -32.35
N CYS A 327 -2.66 -10.05 -31.10
CA CYS A 327 -3.58 -9.97 -29.95
C CYS A 327 -4.74 -9.02 -30.22
N ARG A 328 -4.44 -7.80 -30.67
CA ARG A 328 -5.43 -6.77 -31.00
C ARG A 328 -6.47 -7.25 -32.03
N LYS A 329 -6.07 -8.01 -33.05
CA LYS A 329 -6.98 -8.54 -34.07
C LYS A 329 -7.97 -9.57 -33.49
N LYS A 330 -7.58 -10.32 -32.46
CA LYS A 330 -8.39 -11.40 -31.86
C LYS A 330 -9.35 -10.92 -30.77
N ILE A 331 -9.09 -9.76 -30.17
CA ILE A 331 -9.96 -9.13 -29.17
C ILE A 331 -11.27 -8.68 -29.84
N GLY A 332 -12.40 -9.17 -29.33
CA GLY A 332 -13.73 -8.82 -29.83
C GLY A 332 -14.27 -7.51 -29.23
N ASN A 333 -13.88 -7.19 -27.99
CA ASN A 333 -14.31 -5.97 -27.31
C ASN A 333 -13.56 -4.73 -27.82
N ALA A 334 -14.28 -3.80 -28.45
CA ALA A 334 -13.71 -2.58 -29.03
C ALA A 334 -13.09 -1.59 -28.01
N SER A 335 -13.54 -1.60 -26.75
CA SER A 335 -12.94 -0.78 -25.69
C SER A 335 -11.57 -1.36 -25.29
N ILE A 336 -11.53 -2.65 -24.97
CA ILE A 336 -10.29 -3.34 -24.60
C ILE A 336 -9.26 -3.25 -25.72
N LYS A 337 -9.72 -3.40 -26.97
CA LYS A 337 -8.86 -3.32 -28.14
C LYS A 337 -8.07 -2.00 -28.18
N ARG A 338 -8.71 -0.88 -27.85
CA ARG A 338 -8.13 0.49 -27.88
C ARG A 338 -6.97 0.68 -26.90
N GLU A 339 -6.94 -0.06 -25.80
CA GLU A 339 -5.79 -0.05 -24.87
C GLU A 339 -4.49 -0.51 -25.56
N LEU A 340 -4.58 -1.31 -26.63
CA LEU A 340 -3.43 -1.73 -27.45
C LEU A 340 -3.02 -0.73 -28.54
N ASP A 341 -3.68 0.44 -28.66
CA ASP A 341 -3.28 1.50 -29.61
C ASP A 341 -2.22 2.45 -29.05
N GLY A 342 -2.02 2.46 -27.72
CA GLY A 342 -1.09 3.35 -27.01
C GLY A 342 0.38 3.01 -27.15
#